data_AF-A0A7X7H253-F1
#
_entry.id   AF-A0A7X7H253-F1
#
_cell.length_a   1.000
_cell.length_b   1.000
_cell.length_c   1.000
_cell.angle_alpha   90.00
_cell.angle_beta   90.00
_cell.angle_gamma   90.00
#
_symmetry.space_group_name_H-M   'P 1'
#
loop_
_entity.id
_entity.type
_entity.pdbx_description
1 polymer ?
#
loop_
_entity_poly.entity_id
_entity_poly.type
_entity_poly.pdbx_seq_one_letter_code
_entity_poly.pdbx_strand_id
1 'polypeptide(L)'
;MNRTYDVLLAGYFGFGNLGDELLAEACVRLLENNGIPRERIAVLSADPESTNDTLGVSAFDRWKISEIRKALKNSKTMLFGGGGLFQDQTSLRSCMYYWSIIQMARFCSVKTWAMGQSLGP
;
A
#
# COMPACT_ATOMS: atom_id res chain seq x y z
N MET A 1 -6.60 -15.06 -15.08
CA MET A 1 -5.77 -15.10 -13.85
C MET A 1 -6.67 -14.74 -12.68
N ASN A 2 -6.92 -15.67 -11.75
CA ASN A 2 -7.70 -15.38 -10.56
C ASN A 2 -6.76 -14.68 -9.55
N ARG A 3 -6.85 -13.36 -9.43
CA ARG A 3 -6.04 -12.58 -8.48
C ARG A 3 -6.74 -12.58 -7.13
N THR A 4 -6.01 -12.92 -6.06
CA THR A 4 -6.54 -13.03 -4.69
C THR A 4 -7.03 -11.69 -4.14
N TYR A 5 -6.24 -10.64 -4.37
CA TYR A 5 -6.50 -9.31 -3.80
C TYR A 5 -7.13 -8.40 -4.84
N ASP A 6 -8.19 -7.71 -4.46
CA ASP A 6 -8.82 -6.67 -5.26
C ASP A 6 -8.00 -5.36 -5.18
N VAL A 7 -7.44 -5.07 -3.99
CA VAL A 7 -6.65 -3.86 -3.72
C VAL A 7 -5.39 -4.17 -2.90
N LEU A 8 -4.25 -3.71 -3.39
CA LEU A 8 -3.00 -3.61 -2.63
C LEU A 8 -2.79 -2.16 -2.16
N LEU A 9 -2.82 -1.92 -0.87
CA LEU A 9 -2.48 -0.64 -0.27
C LEU A 9 -0.96 -0.46 -0.21
N ALA A 10 -0.50 0.71 -0.64
CA ALA A 10 0.88 1.14 -0.51
C ALA A 10 0.92 2.51 0.17
N GLY A 11 1.83 2.69 1.11
CA GLY A 11 1.95 3.92 1.88
C GLY A 11 3.11 3.84 2.86
N TYR A 12 3.20 4.83 3.75
CA TYR A 12 4.19 4.83 4.83
C TYR A 12 3.68 4.05 6.05
N PHE A 13 3.37 2.77 5.87
CA PHE A 13 2.76 1.91 6.91
C PHE A 13 3.79 0.99 7.56
N GLY A 14 3.57 0.63 8.83
CA GLY A 14 4.44 -0.22 9.62
C GLY A 14 5.68 0.49 10.16
N PHE A 15 5.69 1.82 10.22
CA PHE A 15 6.79 2.60 10.81
C PHE A 15 6.49 3.04 12.25
N GLY A 16 5.28 2.72 12.76
CA GLY A 16 4.86 3.13 14.08
C GLY A 16 4.47 4.61 14.17
N ASN A 17 4.31 5.29 13.02
CA ASN A 17 3.75 6.64 12.99
C ASN A 17 2.23 6.55 13.14
N LEU A 18 1.70 6.98 14.29
CA LEU A 18 0.28 6.90 14.59
C LEU A 18 -0.61 7.51 13.50
N GLY A 19 -0.19 8.62 12.88
CA GLY A 19 -0.96 9.25 11.80
C GLY A 19 -1.08 8.37 10.57
N ASP A 20 0.02 7.76 10.14
CA ASP A 20 0.05 6.88 8.97
C ASP A 20 -0.64 5.53 9.25
N GLU A 21 -0.51 4.97 10.46
CA GLU A 21 -1.22 3.76 10.85
C GLU A 21 -2.74 3.98 10.90
N LEU A 22 -3.20 5.12 11.43
CA LEU A 22 -4.62 5.50 11.40
C LEU A 22 -5.12 5.71 9.96
N LEU A 23 -4.27 6.23 9.08
CA LEU A 23 -4.60 6.38 7.67
C LEU A 23 -4.73 5.01 6.98
N ALA A 24 -3.84 4.07 7.27
CA ALA A 24 -3.95 2.69 6.80
C ALA A 24 -5.28 2.06 7.23
N GLU A 25 -5.63 2.20 8.51
CA GLU A 25 -6.89 1.71 9.06
C GLU A 25 -8.10 2.35 8.38
N ALA A 26 -8.08 3.68 8.18
CA ALA A 26 -9.15 4.39 7.50
C ALA A 26 -9.32 3.89 6.05
N CYS A 27 -8.23 3.66 5.32
CA CYS A 27 -8.28 3.09 3.98
C CYS A 27 -8.89 1.69 3.97
N VAL A 28 -8.48 0.79 4.88
CA VAL A 28 -9.04 -0.56 4.99
C VAL A 28 -10.55 -0.51 5.29
N ARG A 29 -10.96 0.29 6.27
CA ARG A 29 -12.38 0.46 6.64
C ARG A 29 -13.20 1.03 5.48
N LEU A 30 -12.67 2.00 4.74
CA LEU A 30 -13.35 2.54 3.56
C LEU A 30 -13.55 1.48 2.48
N LEU A 31 -12.53 0.67 2.18
CA LEU A 31 -12.64 -0.41 1.19
C LEU A 31 -13.66 -1.46 1.64
N GLU A 32 -13.63 -1.85 2.92
CA GLU A 32 -14.59 -2.78 3.54
C GLU A 32 -16.03 -2.28 3.44
N ASN A 33 -16.27 -1.01 3.82
CA ASN A 33 -17.59 -0.38 3.72
C ASN A 33 -18.09 -0.24 2.28
N ASN A 34 -17.19 -0.25 1.29
CA ASN A 34 -17.53 -0.24 -0.14
C ASN A 34 -17.62 -1.67 -0.75
N GLY A 35 -17.64 -2.71 0.08
CA GLY A 35 -17.90 -4.08 -0.32
C GLY A 35 -16.68 -4.91 -0.71
N ILE A 36 -15.46 -4.43 -0.40
CA ILE A 36 -14.23 -5.22 -0.58
C ILE A 36 -13.87 -5.85 0.78
N PRO A 37 -14.04 -7.17 0.94
CA PRO A 37 -13.78 -7.82 2.22
C PRO A 37 -12.27 -7.84 2.52
N ARG A 38 -11.90 -7.83 3.81
CA ARG A 38 -10.51 -7.69 4.28
C ARG A 38 -9.55 -8.74 3.72
N GLU A 39 -10.03 -9.95 3.46
CA GLU A 39 -9.23 -11.04 2.87
C GLU A 39 -8.79 -10.74 1.43
N ARG A 40 -9.46 -9.79 0.76
CA ARG A 40 -9.12 -9.31 -0.58
C ARG A 40 -8.36 -7.99 -0.57
N ILE A 41 -7.98 -7.51 0.61
CA ILE A 41 -7.13 -6.33 0.79
C ILE A 41 -5.75 -6.82 1.22
N ALA A 42 -4.72 -6.28 0.58
CA ALA A 42 -3.34 -6.48 0.98
C ALA A 42 -2.67 -5.13 1.30
N VAL A 43 -1.64 -5.12 2.15
CA VAL A 43 -0.90 -3.91 2.54
C VAL A 43 0.60 -4.14 2.39
N LEU A 44 1.32 -3.19 1.80
CA LEU A 44 2.78 -3.09 1.91
C LEU A 44 3.15 -2.36 3.19
N SER A 45 3.85 -3.04 4.09
CA SER A 45 4.21 -2.54 5.42
C SER A 45 5.69 -2.76 5.73
N ALA A 46 6.29 -1.88 6.52
CA ALA A 46 7.62 -2.09 7.11
C ALA A 46 7.60 -3.08 8.27
N ASP A 47 6.44 -3.27 8.92
CA ASP A 47 6.20 -4.29 9.94
C ASP A 47 4.92 -5.07 9.59
N PRO A 48 5.03 -6.08 8.70
CA PRO A 48 3.87 -6.84 8.25
C PRO A 48 3.14 -7.60 9.36
N GLU A 49 3.85 -8.06 10.39
CA GLU A 49 3.25 -8.84 11.48
C GLU A 49 2.30 -7.95 12.28
N SER A 50 2.80 -6.81 12.77
CA SER A 50 2.00 -5.82 13.50
C SER A 50 0.84 -5.27 12.66
N THR A 51 1.07 -4.99 11.36
CA THR A 51 0.01 -4.51 10.46
C THR A 51 -1.08 -5.56 10.24
N ASN A 52 -0.73 -6.83 10.09
CA ASN A 52 -1.70 -7.90 9.93
C ASN A 52 -2.56 -8.06 11.20
N ASP A 53 -1.93 -8.08 12.37
CA ASP A 53 -2.63 -8.22 13.65
C ASP A 53 -3.58 -7.04 13.92
N THR A 54 -3.16 -5.82 13.56
CA THR A 54 -3.95 -4.61 13.82
C THR A 54 -5.08 -4.43 12.81
N LEU A 55 -4.82 -4.66 11.53
CA LEU A 55 -5.79 -4.36 10.46
C LEU A 55 -6.61 -5.59 10.03
N GLY A 56 -6.18 -6.81 10.38
CA GLY A 56 -6.83 -8.05 9.96
C GLY A 56 -6.79 -8.28 8.45
N VAL A 57 -5.71 -7.83 7.78
CA VAL A 57 -5.51 -7.92 6.33
C VAL A 57 -4.18 -8.57 6.02
N SER A 58 -4.01 -9.12 4.80
CA SER A 58 -2.71 -9.65 4.39
C SER A 58 -1.67 -8.53 4.30
N ALA A 59 -0.58 -8.64 5.04
CA ALA A 59 0.52 -7.67 4.98
C ALA A 59 1.78 -8.30 4.36
N PHE A 60 2.51 -7.51 3.59
CA PHE A 60 3.72 -7.91 2.89
C PHE A 60 4.85 -6.93 3.19
N ASP A 61 6.06 -7.46 3.33
CA ASP A 61 7.25 -6.68 3.61
C ASP A 61 7.58 -5.75 2.44
N ARG A 62 7.55 -4.46 2.71
CA ARG A 62 7.76 -3.39 1.73
C ARG A 62 9.21 -3.22 1.27
N TRP A 63 10.17 -3.86 1.95
CA TRP A 63 11.60 -3.82 1.62
C TRP A 63 12.05 -5.07 0.86
N LYS A 64 11.34 -6.18 1.03
CA LYS A 64 11.63 -7.44 0.31
C LYS A 64 11.00 -7.43 -1.08
N ILE A 65 11.83 -7.26 -2.11
CA ILE A 65 11.41 -7.27 -3.53
C ILE A 65 10.61 -8.53 -3.89
N SER A 66 10.94 -9.69 -3.31
CA SER A 66 10.20 -10.94 -3.51
C SER A 66 8.75 -10.85 -3.03
N GLU A 67 8.53 -10.24 -1.86
CA GLU A 67 7.22 -10.05 -1.25
C GLU A 67 6.41 -8.98 -1.98
N ILE A 68 7.04 -7.85 -2.35
CA ILE A 68 6.42 -6.81 -3.18
C ILE A 68 5.92 -7.42 -4.50
N ARG A 69 6.77 -8.20 -5.18
CA ARG A 69 6.40 -8.85 -6.45
C ARG A 69 5.27 -9.87 -6.25
N LYS A 70 5.29 -10.63 -5.15
CA LYS A 70 4.23 -11.59 -4.81
C LYS A 70 2.90 -10.88 -4.55
N ALA A 71 2.92 -9.80 -3.77
CA ALA A 71 1.75 -8.96 -3.51
C ALA A 71 1.17 -8.39 -4.83
N LEU A 72 2.02 -7.81 -5.68
CA LEU A 72 1.60 -7.25 -6.97
C LEU A 72 1.00 -8.31 -7.91
N LYS A 73 1.65 -9.48 -8.06
CA LYS A 73 1.14 -10.55 -8.92
C LYS A 73 -0.24 -11.07 -8.50
N ASN A 74 -0.52 -11.04 -7.20
CA ASN A 74 -1.78 -11.49 -6.64
C ASN A 74 -2.83 -10.37 -6.51
N SER A 75 -2.55 -9.14 -6.96
CA SER A 75 -3.43 -7.98 -6.77
C SER A 75 -3.96 -7.41 -8.07
N LYS A 76 -5.25 -7.08 -8.16
CA LYS A 76 -5.85 -6.44 -9.35
C LYS A 76 -5.43 -4.99 -9.49
N THR A 77 -5.47 -4.27 -8.37
CA THR A 77 -5.15 -2.84 -8.30
C THR A 77 -4.17 -2.55 -7.16
N MET A 78 -3.49 -1.42 -7.26
CA MET A 78 -2.68 -0.86 -6.17
C MET A 78 -3.20 0.55 -5.88
N LEU A 79 -3.39 0.87 -4.61
CA LEU A 79 -3.87 2.16 -4.15
C LEU A 79 -2.84 2.76 -3.20
N PHE A 80 -2.34 3.93 -3.53
CA PHE A 80 -1.58 4.75 -2.58
C PHE A 80 -2.55 5.40 -1.61
N GLY A 81 -2.59 4.88 -0.38
CA GLY A 81 -3.28 5.53 0.73
C GLY A 81 -2.62 6.89 0.98
N GLY A 82 -3.41 7.94 1.23
CA GLY A 82 -3.02 9.35 1.16
C GLY A 82 -1.84 9.82 2.03
N GLY A 83 -1.81 11.12 2.33
CA GLY A 83 -0.78 11.72 3.18
C GLY A 83 0.28 12.50 2.40
N GLY A 84 1.41 12.78 3.06
CA GLY A 84 2.52 13.57 2.54
C GLY A 84 3.56 12.74 1.78
N LEU A 85 3.16 11.69 1.06
CA LEU A 85 4.08 10.77 0.38
C LEU A 85 5.02 11.45 -0.64
N PHE A 86 4.63 12.64 -1.13
CA PHE A 86 5.33 13.43 -2.13
C PHE A 86 5.64 14.87 -1.64
N GLN A 87 6.00 15.07 -0.36
CA GLN A 87 6.46 16.38 0.14
C GLN A 87 8.00 16.54 0.00
N ASP A 88 8.54 17.77 -0.20
CA ASP A 88 9.99 18.03 -0.36
C ASP A 88 10.86 17.47 0.77
N GLN A 89 10.32 17.38 1.99
CA GLN A 89 11.08 16.88 3.15
C GLN A 89 11.32 15.36 3.09
N THR A 90 10.50 14.61 2.36
CA THR A 90 10.76 13.20 2.09
C THR A 90 11.74 13.08 0.95
N SER A 91 13.03 12.96 1.30
CA SER A 91 14.18 12.82 0.39
C SER A 91 13.89 12.11 -0.93
N LEU A 92 14.60 12.49 -1.99
CA LEU A 92 14.61 11.87 -3.35
C LEU A 92 14.52 10.33 -3.35
N ARG A 93 15.03 9.69 -2.30
CA ARG A 93 14.97 8.23 -2.05
C ARG A 93 13.54 7.69 -1.94
N SER A 94 12.64 8.38 -1.23
CA SER A 94 11.23 7.98 -1.10
C SER A 94 10.52 8.06 -2.45
N CYS A 95 10.74 9.14 -3.20
CA CYS A 95 10.22 9.29 -4.56
C CYS A 95 10.72 8.17 -5.49
N MET A 96 12.03 7.87 -5.48
CA MET A 96 12.58 6.77 -6.27
C MET A 96 12.02 5.41 -5.85
N TYR A 97 11.82 5.19 -4.55
CA TYR A 97 11.23 3.96 -4.03
C TYR A 97 9.80 3.77 -4.57
N TYR A 98 8.91 4.75 -4.42
CA TYR A 98 7.54 4.62 -4.90
C TYR A 98 7.46 4.55 -6.43
N TRP A 99 8.32 5.29 -7.15
CA TRP A 99 8.45 5.16 -8.59
C TRP A 99 8.81 3.73 -9.00
N SER A 100 9.77 3.10 -8.31
CA SER A 100 10.17 1.71 -8.59
C SER A 100 9.01 0.72 -8.39
N ILE A 101 8.19 0.92 -7.36
CA ILE A 101 6.98 0.11 -7.11
C ILE A 101 5.95 0.31 -8.21
N ILE A 102 5.71 1.56 -8.64
CA ILE A 102 4.78 1.85 -9.75
C ILE A 102 5.25 1.12 -11.02
N GLN A 103 6.54 1.16 -11.32
CA GLN A 103 7.09 0.45 -12.48
C GLN A 103 6.90 -1.07 -12.35
N MET A 104 7.17 -1.66 -11.19
CA MET A 104 6.90 -3.08 -10.93
C MET A 104 5.41 -3.43 -11.08
N ALA A 105 4.51 -2.56 -10.60
CA ALA A 105 3.07 -2.74 -10.73
C ALA A 105 2.63 -2.75 -12.20
N ARG A 106 3.20 -1.88 -13.03
CA ARG A 106 2.97 -1.85 -14.49
C ARG A 106 3.39 -3.15 -15.16
N PHE A 107 4.56 -3.69 -14.80
CA PHE A 107 5.02 -4.99 -15.32
C PHE A 107 4.09 -6.15 -14.91
N CYS A 108 3.43 -6.05 -13.76
CA CYS A 108 2.46 -7.04 -13.29
C CYS A 108 1.03 -6.78 -13.80
N SER A 109 0.84 -5.79 -14.69
CA SER A 109 -0.48 -5.34 -15.16
C SER A 109 -1.44 -5.03 -13.99
N VAL A 110 -0.93 -4.35 -12.97
CA VAL A 110 -1.69 -3.88 -11.81
C VAL A 110 -2.05 -2.41 -12.04
N LYS A 111 -3.34 -2.06 -11.96
CA LYS A 111 -3.77 -0.67 -12.14
C LYS A 111 -3.48 0.13 -10.87
N THR A 112 -2.69 1.19 -11.00
CA THR A 112 -2.26 2.04 -9.88
C THR A 112 -3.18 3.25 -9.71
N TRP A 113 -3.57 3.53 -8.48
CA TRP A 113 -4.41 4.66 -8.07
C TRP A 113 -3.74 5.42 -6.93
N ALA A 114 -4.07 6.70 -6.79
CA ALA A 114 -3.63 7.51 -5.65
C ALA A 114 -4.84 8.28 -5.12
N MET A 115 -5.03 8.30 -3.80
CA MET A 115 -6.12 9.00 -3.13
C MET A 115 -5.56 9.92 -2.05
N GLY A 116 -6.11 11.14 -1.92
CA GLY A 116 -5.83 12.02 -0.77
C GLY A 116 -4.35 12.42 -0.63
N GLN A 117 -3.62 12.54 -1.74
CA GLN A 117 -2.22 12.92 -1.75
C GLN A 117 -2.11 14.44 -1.63
N SER A 118 -1.37 14.92 -0.63
CA SER A 118 -0.98 16.32 -0.54
C SER A 118 0.22 16.55 -1.45
N LEU A 119 0.10 17.50 -2.37
CA LEU A 119 1.23 18.06 -3.12
C LEU A 119 1.56 19.41 -2.47
N GLY A 120 2.57 19.43 -1.61
CA GLY A 120 3.18 20.66 -1.09
C GLY A 120 4.50 20.92 -1.82
N PRO A 121 5.13 22.12 -1.66
CA PRO A 121 6.56 22.24 -1.92
C PRO A 121 7.27 21.20 -1.07
#